data_AF-A0A0G1TT46-F1
#
_entry.id   AF-A0A0G1TT46-F1
#
_cell.length_a   1.000
_cell.length_b   1.000
_cell.length_c   1.000
_cell.angle_alpha   90.00
_cell.angle_beta   90.00
_cell.angle_gamma   90.00
#
_symmetry.space_group_name_H-M   'P 1'
#
loop_
_entity.id
_entity.type
_entity.pdbx_description
1 polymer ?
#
loop_
_entity_poly.entity_id
_entity_poly.type
_entity_poly.pdbx_seq_one_letter_code
_entity_poly.pdbx_strand_id
1 'polypeptide(L)'
;MRKLAIPTLFIFVILLALSGYLAAKYLGFVSKTKPQSQSVSSSKSYEVKEVANGLYVPWSIAFTSETRFLVTERDGKIREFKDGQLTQGPLLVISDVSHSGEEGLMGLVVDPNYNKNHFVYASYAYNDGTSLFVKI
;
A
#
# COMPACT_ATOMS: atom_id res chain seq x y z
N MET A 1 20.30 -70.54 17.11
CA MET A 1 20.86 -69.96 15.87
C MET A 1 20.06 -68.71 15.51
N ARG A 2 20.57 -67.51 15.78
CA ARG A 2 19.96 -66.24 15.35
C ARG A 2 20.97 -65.52 14.45
N LYS A 3 20.74 -65.60 13.13
CA LYS A 3 21.53 -64.89 12.11
C LYS A 3 20.89 -63.51 11.85
N LEU A 4 21.76 -62.55 11.55
CA LEU A 4 21.51 -61.23 10.93
C LEU A 4 20.84 -60.13 11.79
N ALA A 5 21.68 -59.29 12.42
CA ALA A 5 21.33 -57.92 12.85
C ALA A 5 22.23 -56.84 12.19
N ILE A 6 22.94 -57.21 11.12
CA ILE A 6 23.84 -56.33 10.36
C ILE A 6 23.13 -55.54 9.23
N PRO A 7 22.06 -56.02 8.55
CA PRO A 7 21.50 -55.28 7.41
C PRO A 7 20.67 -54.05 7.83
N THR A 8 20.07 -54.05 9.02
CA THR A 8 19.23 -52.95 9.52
C THR A 8 20.05 -51.71 9.90
N LEU A 9 21.23 -51.89 10.51
CA LEU A 9 22.13 -50.77 10.82
C LEU A 9 22.67 -50.12 9.53
N PHE A 10 22.99 -50.94 8.52
CA PHE A 10 23.43 -50.45 7.20
C PHE A 10 22.35 -49.64 6.49
N ILE A 11 21.09 -50.10 6.50
CA ILE A 11 19.96 -49.36 5.92
C ILE A 11 19.75 -48.03 6.65
N PHE A 12 19.87 -48.01 7.98
CA PHE A 12 19.68 -46.78 8.77
C PHE A 12 20.77 -45.73 8.48
N VAL A 13 22.03 -46.16 8.33
CA VAL A 13 23.15 -45.28 7.95
C VAL A 13 22.95 -44.72 6.54
N ILE A 14 22.48 -45.54 5.59
CA ILE A 14 22.18 -45.08 4.22
C ILE A 14 21.04 -44.06 4.23
N LEU A 15 19.99 -44.28 5.02
CA LEU A 15 18.86 -43.34 5.13
C LEU A 15 19.27 -42.00 5.77
N LEU A 16 20.14 -42.03 6.79
CA LEU A 16 20.70 -40.81 7.40
C LEU A 16 21.63 -40.05 6.45
N ALA A 17 22.45 -40.77 5.66
CA ALA A 17 23.28 -40.15 4.65
C ALA A 17 22.45 -39.51 3.52
N LEU A 18 21.38 -40.19 3.09
CA LEU A 18 20.47 -39.68 2.05
C LEU A 18 19.66 -38.47 2.54
N SER A 19 19.18 -38.48 3.78
CA SER A 19 18.47 -37.35 4.37
C SER A 19 19.38 -36.13 4.52
N GLY A 20 20.63 -36.32 4.96
CA GLY A 20 21.64 -35.26 5.04
C GLY A 20 21.96 -34.66 3.66
N TYR A 21 22.10 -35.50 2.63
CA TYR A 21 22.34 -35.06 1.25
C TYR A 21 21.16 -34.25 0.68
N LEU A 22 19.92 -34.71 0.91
CA LEU A 22 18.70 -34.00 0.49
C LEU A 22 18.56 -32.65 1.21
N ALA A 23 18.81 -32.60 2.52
CA ALA A 23 18.79 -31.37 3.30
C ALA A 23 19.83 -30.34 2.80
N ALA A 24 21.06 -30.79 2.52
CA ALA A 24 22.12 -29.94 1.99
C ALA A 24 21.77 -29.35 0.62
N LYS A 25 21.13 -30.13 -0.27
CA LYS A 25 20.63 -29.62 -1.56
C LYS A 25 19.52 -28.58 -1.39
N TYR A 26 18.59 -28.81 -0.47
CA TYR A 26 17.48 -27.89 -0.21
C TYR A 26 17.97 -26.55 0.37
N LEU A 27 18.89 -26.60 1.33
CA LEU A 27 19.52 -25.42 1.93
C LEU A 27 20.38 -24.64 0.92
N GLY A 28 21.08 -25.34 0.03
CA GLY A 28 21.86 -24.71 -1.04
C GLY A 28 21.01 -23.98 -2.09
N PHE A 29 19.75 -24.39 -2.28
CA PHE A 29 18.80 -23.74 -3.18
C PHE A 29 18.25 -22.42 -2.59
N VAL A 30 17.95 -22.41 -1.29
CA VAL A 30 17.40 -21.24 -0.60
C VAL A 30 18.43 -20.09 -0.50
N SER A 31 19.71 -20.40 -0.28
CA SER A 31 20.76 -19.37 -0.16
C SER A 31 21.15 -18.65 -1.45
N LYS A 32 20.68 -19.11 -2.63
CA LYS A 32 21.12 -18.55 -3.93
C LYS A 32 20.21 -17.49 -4.52
N THR A 33 19.17 -17.05 -3.82
CA THR A 33 18.34 -15.90 -4.25
C THR A 33 18.70 -14.67 -3.43
N LYS A 34 19.90 -14.13 -3.64
CA LYS A 34 20.15 -12.73 -3.27
C LYS A 34 19.24 -11.89 -4.17
N PRO A 35 18.36 -11.03 -3.64
CA PRO A 35 17.62 -10.10 -4.48
C PRO A 35 18.65 -9.31 -5.29
N GLN A 36 18.72 -9.60 -6.58
CA GLN A 36 19.55 -8.84 -7.50
C GLN A 36 18.86 -7.49 -7.63
N SER A 37 19.26 -6.55 -6.79
CA SER A 37 18.97 -5.14 -6.97
C SER A 37 19.55 -4.77 -8.33
N GLN A 38 18.75 -4.86 -9.38
CA GLN A 38 19.05 -4.23 -10.66
C GLN A 38 19.13 -2.75 -10.34
N SER A 39 20.34 -2.22 -10.27
CA SER A 39 20.59 -0.79 -10.29
C SER A 39 20.13 -0.30 -11.65
N VAL A 40 18.85 0.05 -11.75
CA VAL A 40 18.34 0.85 -12.85
C VAL A 40 19.08 2.17 -12.73
N SER A 41 20.18 2.31 -13.46
CA SER A 41 20.89 3.58 -13.63
C SER A 41 20.00 4.50 -14.45
N SER A 42 18.92 5.00 -13.85
CA SER A 42 18.16 6.10 -14.42
C SER A 42 19.00 7.35 -14.26
N SER A 43 19.71 7.73 -15.31
CA SER A 43 20.46 8.99 -15.40
C SER A 43 19.57 10.25 -15.46
N LYS A 44 18.27 10.12 -15.14
CA LYS A 44 17.36 11.25 -15.00
C LYS A 44 17.46 11.80 -13.58
N SER A 45 17.89 13.04 -13.47
CA SER A 45 17.76 13.82 -12.23
C SER A 45 16.29 14.24 -12.07
N TYR A 46 15.76 14.05 -10.87
CA TYR A 46 14.47 14.59 -10.46
C TYR A 46 14.69 15.71 -9.45
N GLU A 47 13.92 16.77 -9.57
CA GLU A 47 13.83 17.82 -8.56
C GLU A 47 12.55 17.61 -7.75
N VAL A 48 12.65 17.57 -6.43
CA VAL A 48 11.51 17.51 -5.52
C VAL A 48 11.20 18.93 -5.07
N LYS A 49 9.97 19.39 -5.32
CA LYS A 49 9.47 20.68 -4.83
C LYS A 49 8.28 20.44 -3.93
N GLU A 50 8.30 21.07 -2.76
CA GLU A 50 7.12 21.12 -1.90
C GLU A 50 6.07 22.02 -2.55
N VAL A 51 4.89 21.46 -2.81
CA VAL A 51 3.74 22.20 -3.39
C VAL A 51 2.80 22.69 -2.28
N ALA A 52 2.61 21.88 -1.24
CA ALA A 52 1.79 22.22 -0.08
C ALA A 52 2.31 21.48 1.16
N ASN A 53 2.10 22.07 2.33
CA ASN A 53 2.38 21.48 3.65
C ASN A 53 1.20 21.68 4.60
N GLY A 54 1.28 21.11 5.81
CA GLY A 54 0.21 21.24 6.82
C GLY A 54 -1.06 20.44 6.51
N LEU A 55 -0.94 19.39 5.69
CA LEU A 55 -2.00 18.42 5.42
C LEU A 55 -2.00 17.33 6.49
N TYR A 56 -3.19 16.90 6.92
CA TYR A 56 -3.36 15.80 7.86
C TYR A 56 -3.57 14.47 7.10
N VAL A 57 -2.54 13.62 7.06
CA VAL A 57 -2.59 12.28 6.45
C VAL A 57 -3.31 12.28 5.08
N PRO A 58 -2.77 12.98 4.07
CA PRO A 58 -3.43 13.12 2.76
C PRO A 58 -3.46 11.79 2.00
N TRP A 59 -4.56 11.49 1.31
CA TRP A 59 -4.78 10.21 0.61
C TRP A 59 -4.90 10.33 -0.91
N SER A 60 -5.77 11.22 -1.40
CA SER A 60 -6.06 11.36 -2.82
C SER A 60 -5.99 12.83 -3.24
N ILE A 61 -5.59 13.08 -4.48
CA ILE A 61 -5.53 14.40 -5.11
C ILE A 61 -6.36 14.39 -6.40
N ALA A 62 -7.19 15.41 -6.60
CA ALA A 62 -7.96 15.57 -7.83
C ALA A 62 -7.87 17.00 -8.36
N PHE A 63 -7.38 17.15 -9.59
CA PHE A 63 -7.23 18.44 -10.26
C PHE A 63 -8.56 18.89 -10.85
N THR A 64 -8.95 20.13 -10.56
CA THR A 64 -10.19 20.74 -11.06
C THR A 64 -9.91 21.87 -12.07
N SER A 65 -8.66 22.33 -12.14
CA SER A 65 -8.11 23.22 -13.17
C SER A 65 -6.58 23.21 -13.10
N GLU A 66 -5.91 23.96 -13.98
CA GLU A 66 -4.45 24.17 -13.96
C GLU A 66 -3.92 24.75 -12.63
N THR A 67 -4.71 25.57 -11.94
CA THR A 67 -4.28 26.26 -10.70
C THR A 67 -4.99 25.76 -9.45
N ARG A 68 -5.79 24.68 -9.56
CA ARG A 68 -6.63 24.20 -8.44
C ARG A 68 -6.74 22.69 -8.36
N PHE A 69 -6.44 22.15 -7.17
CA PHE A 69 -6.68 20.75 -6.85
C PHE A 69 -7.27 20.59 -5.44
N LEU A 70 -7.95 19.46 -5.26
CA LEU A 70 -8.54 19.04 -4.00
C LEU A 70 -7.74 17.88 -3.43
N VAL A 71 -7.65 17.80 -2.10
CA VAL A 71 -6.95 16.71 -1.38
C VAL A 71 -7.87 16.14 -0.32
N THR A 72 -8.01 14.82 -0.25
CA THR A 72 -8.66 14.15 0.89
C THR A 72 -7.67 13.97 2.03
N GLU A 73 -8.10 14.31 3.24
CA GLU A 73 -7.42 14.01 4.50
C GLU A 73 -8.18 12.89 5.21
N ARG A 74 -7.45 11.96 5.81
CA ARG A 74 -8.00 10.71 6.37
C ARG A 74 -9.16 10.93 7.34
N ASP A 75 -9.15 12.02 8.12
CA ASP A 75 -10.16 12.35 9.12
C ASP A 75 -11.43 13.01 8.56
N GLY A 76 -11.66 12.92 7.25
CA GLY A 76 -12.92 13.35 6.63
C GLY A 76 -12.90 14.77 6.07
N LYS A 77 -11.74 15.41 5.98
CA LYS A 77 -11.61 16.76 5.41
C LYS A 77 -11.22 16.70 3.93
N ILE A 78 -11.86 17.54 3.13
CA ILE A 78 -11.37 17.89 1.79
C ILE A 78 -10.68 19.24 1.89
N ARG A 79 -9.39 19.27 1.56
CA ARG A 79 -8.60 20.50 1.47
C ARG A 79 -8.58 21.00 0.04
N GLU A 80 -8.49 22.31 -0.12
CA GLU A 80 -8.35 22.96 -1.42
C GLU A 80 -6.98 23.64 -1.49
N PHE A 81 -6.26 23.34 -2.56
CA PHE A 81 -5.14 24.14 -3.02
C PHE A 81 -5.58 24.94 -4.23
N LYS A 82 -5.33 26.24 -4.22
CA LYS A 82 -5.75 27.15 -5.28
C LYS A 82 -4.75 28.29 -5.42
N ASP A 83 -4.39 28.63 -6.65
CA ASP A 83 -3.56 29.78 -7.00
C ASP A 83 -2.22 29.82 -6.23
N GLY A 84 -1.59 28.65 -6.09
CA GLY A 84 -0.26 28.51 -5.48
C GLY A 84 -0.26 28.36 -3.96
N GLN A 85 -1.43 28.27 -3.32
CA GLN A 85 -1.54 28.21 -1.87
C GLN A 85 -2.58 27.19 -1.40
N LEU A 86 -2.29 26.54 -0.26
CA LEU A 86 -3.27 25.75 0.47
C LEU A 86 -4.21 26.70 1.21
N THR A 87 -5.52 26.52 1.02
CA THR A 87 -6.53 27.34 1.68
C THR A 87 -6.56 27.15 3.20
N GLN A 88 -6.99 28.19 3.91
CA GLN A 88 -7.14 28.15 5.36
C GLN A 88 -8.35 27.26 5.72
N GLY A 89 -8.07 26.14 6.38
CA GLY A 89 -9.10 25.18 6.78
C GLY A 89 -9.53 24.22 5.66
N PRO A 90 -10.52 23.36 5.94
CA PRO A 90 -11.10 22.46 4.95
C PRO A 90 -12.16 23.16 4.09
N LEU A 91 -12.20 22.80 2.80
CA LEU A 91 -13.29 23.17 1.90
C LEU A 91 -14.59 22.46 2.29
N LEU A 92 -14.48 21.19 2.71
CA LEU A 92 -15.60 20.36 3.15
C LEU A 92 -15.15 19.44 4.29
N VAL A 93 -16.05 19.17 5.23
CA VAL A 93 -15.87 18.16 6.28
C VAL A 93 -17.01 17.16 6.22
N ILE A 94 -16.67 15.88 6.11
CA ILE A 94 -17.61 14.76 6.15
C ILE A 94 -17.50 14.13 7.54
N SER A 95 -18.50 14.36 8.38
CA SER A 95 -18.41 14.13 9.83
C SER A 95 -18.57 12.67 10.25
N ASP A 96 -19.15 11.82 9.42
CA ASP A 96 -19.41 10.40 9.72
C ASP A 96 -18.30 9.46 9.23
N VAL A 97 -17.16 10.01 8.81
CA VAL A 97 -16.00 9.25 8.39
C VAL A 97 -15.41 8.48 9.57
N SER A 98 -15.33 7.16 9.42
CA SER A 98 -14.51 6.31 10.28
C SER A 98 -13.06 6.41 9.83
N HIS A 99 -12.11 6.54 10.76
CA HIS A 99 -10.72 6.82 10.43
C HIS A 99 -9.70 5.98 11.22
N SER A 100 -10.05 4.75 11.60
CA SER A 100 -9.15 3.78 12.25
C SER A 100 -8.44 2.86 11.23
N GLY A 101 -7.20 2.42 11.47
CA GLY A 101 -6.50 1.50 10.56
C GLY A 101 -6.34 2.02 9.11
N GLU A 102 -7.02 1.38 8.15
CA GLU A 102 -7.08 1.76 6.73
C GLU A 102 -8.41 2.47 6.37
N GLU A 103 -9.19 2.86 7.37
CA GLU A 103 -10.41 3.64 7.19
C GLU A 103 -10.06 5.13 7.04
N GLY A 104 -10.93 5.85 6.34
CA GLY A 104 -10.87 7.29 6.24
C GLY A 104 -11.68 7.80 5.05
N LEU A 105 -11.46 9.07 4.74
CA LEU A 105 -11.82 9.65 3.46
C LEU A 105 -10.72 9.35 2.44
N MET A 106 -11.05 8.50 1.48
CA MET A 106 -10.09 7.81 0.64
C MET A 106 -9.99 8.44 -0.76
N GLY A 107 -10.63 7.83 -1.75
CA GLY A 107 -10.51 8.21 -3.15
C GLY A 107 -11.27 9.49 -3.44
N LEU A 108 -10.76 10.25 -4.41
CA LEU A 108 -11.38 11.48 -4.91
C LEU A 108 -11.25 11.51 -6.43
N VAL A 109 -12.34 11.78 -7.13
CA VAL A 109 -12.33 11.91 -8.59
C VAL A 109 -13.26 13.01 -9.04
N VAL A 110 -12.86 13.70 -10.10
CA VAL A 110 -13.61 14.78 -10.73
C VAL A 110 -14.41 14.20 -11.89
N ASP A 111 -15.67 14.61 -12.02
CA ASP A 111 -16.53 14.19 -13.13
C ASP A 111 -15.92 14.61 -14.49
N PRO A 112 -15.99 13.78 -15.54
CA PRO A 112 -15.50 14.17 -16.87
C PRO A 112 -16.14 15.45 -17.43
N ASN A 113 -17.35 15.79 -17.00
CA ASN A 113 -18.06 17.02 -17.35
C ASN A 113 -17.97 18.11 -16.26
N TYR A 114 -16.97 18.07 -15.36
CA TYR A 114 -16.81 19.00 -14.24
C TYR A 114 -16.89 20.48 -14.64
N ASN A 115 -16.40 20.85 -15.82
CA ASN A 115 -16.49 22.23 -16.33
C ASN A 115 -17.94 22.70 -16.56
N LYS A 116 -18.91 21.78 -16.55
CA LYS A 116 -20.35 22.05 -16.72
C LYS A 116 -21.15 21.74 -15.45
N ASN A 117 -20.86 20.63 -14.76
CA ASN A 117 -21.67 20.14 -13.65
C ASN A 117 -21.03 20.32 -12.26
N HIS A 118 -19.72 20.59 -12.21
CA HIS A 118 -18.94 20.73 -10.98
C HIS A 118 -19.02 19.53 -10.02
N PHE A 119 -19.29 18.32 -10.53
CA PHE A 119 -19.37 17.13 -9.69
C PHE A 119 -18.00 16.55 -9.34
N VAL A 120 -17.83 16.21 -8.07
CA VAL A 120 -16.67 15.52 -7.51
C VAL A 120 -17.22 14.39 -6.66
N TYR A 121 -16.64 13.20 -6.81
CA TYR A 121 -17.03 12.00 -6.08
C TYR A 121 -15.91 11.61 -5.13
N ALA A 122 -16.27 11.23 -3.90
CA ALA A 122 -15.31 10.84 -2.88
C ALA A 122 -15.74 9.53 -2.23
N SER A 123 -14.83 8.57 -2.08
CA SER A 123 -15.12 7.34 -1.35
C SER A 123 -14.64 7.44 0.09
N TYR A 124 -15.45 6.97 1.05
CA TYR A 124 -15.06 6.95 2.46
C TYR A 124 -15.66 5.80 3.23
N ALA A 125 -14.93 5.37 4.26
CA ALA A 125 -15.39 4.41 5.24
C ALA A 125 -16.23 5.11 6.32
N TYR A 126 -17.33 4.49 6.76
CA TYR A 126 -18.19 4.97 7.84
C TYR A 126 -18.72 3.80 8.66
N ASN A 127 -19.14 4.08 9.89
CA ASN A 127 -19.74 3.09 10.79
C ASN A 127 -21.22 3.46 11.04
N ASP A 128 -22.13 2.51 10.85
CA ASP A 128 -23.57 2.72 11.08
C ASP A 128 -24.03 2.44 12.52
N GLY A 129 -23.09 2.15 13.41
CA GLY A 129 -23.30 1.70 14.79
C GLY A 129 -23.11 0.19 14.97
N THR A 130 -23.10 -0.60 13.90
CA THR A 130 -22.98 -2.06 13.96
C THR A 130 -21.85 -2.60 13.11
N SER A 131 -21.60 -2.00 11.94
CA SER A 131 -20.66 -2.51 10.95
C SER A 131 -19.95 -1.37 10.22
N LEU A 132 -18.79 -1.70 9.66
CA LEU A 132 -18.00 -0.82 8.83
C LEU A 132 -18.43 -0.95 7.37
N PHE A 133 -18.68 0.17 6.71
CA PHE A 133 -19.09 0.25 5.31
C PHE A 133 -18.26 1.28 4.55
N VAL A 134 -18.30 1.20 3.22
CA VAL A 134 -17.74 2.20 2.32
C VAL A 134 -18.84 2.73 1.41
N LYS A 135 -18.91 4.05 1.22
CA LYS A 135 -19.79 4.72 0.26
C LYS A 135 -19.04 5.71 -0.62
N ILE A 136 -19.68 6.13 -1.71
CA ILE A 136 -19.24 7.15 -2.68
C ILE A 136 -20.25 8.31 -2.65
#